data_AF-A0AA42AU76-F1
#
_entry.id   AF-A0AA42AU76-F1
#
_cell.length_a   1.000
_cell.length_b   1.000
_cell.length_c   1.000
_cell.angle_alpha   90.00
_cell.angle_beta   90.00
_cell.angle_gamma   90.00
#
_symmetry.space_group_name_H-M   'P 1'
#
loop_
_entity.id
_entity.type
_entity.pdbx_description
1 polymer ?
#
loop_
_entity_poly.entity_id
_entity_poly.type
_entity_poly.pdbx_seq_one_letter_code
_entity_poly.pdbx_strand_id
1 'polypeptide(L)'
;MGCICEVFIKIISMFLICYGLKTNALTDDFHSFCSGGPITSNTYQSNLNVLLSSLTNSFNETIVRNGYYNDTAGRKPNAAYGMYQCRGYITLEECRYGVESAAKEVLLRCPNIKQAIITYKELVVLKFSDQLFFSIMQEKPLFTLPNAKSVTNPDEFNPQFDRLANDLVSEVASNGVSSSTSSSTNKRLFATRSIDVTRSQKIYGLAQCTSDLSVSNCTQCLRGEIDDVGKRFRGRIGARVICMSCFFRYELYPLYLPDTTSPPFSSPMIPPSTKTKRKISLKVLFSIIVPSVIVVLSIIVFLYFCKRKKVAKKID
;
A
#
# COMPACT_ATOMS: atom_id res chain seq x y z
N MET A 1 -16.29 46.05 -22.24
CA MET A 1 -15.00 45.74 -21.55
C MET A 1 -15.15 44.84 -20.31
N GLY A 2 -16.36 44.69 -19.72
CA GLY A 2 -16.60 43.70 -18.66
C GLY A 2 -16.49 42.23 -19.13
N CYS A 3 -16.95 41.95 -20.36
CA CYS A 3 -17.00 40.59 -20.91
C CYS A 3 -15.63 39.89 -21.01
N ILE A 4 -14.57 40.61 -21.40
CA ILE A 4 -13.22 40.03 -21.57
C ILE A 4 -12.58 39.73 -20.21
N CYS A 5 -12.78 40.58 -19.21
CA CYS A 5 -12.30 40.32 -17.84
C CYS A 5 -13.00 39.11 -17.22
N GLU A 6 -14.32 38.99 -17.39
CA GLU A 6 -15.05 37.85 -16.83
C GLU A 6 -14.66 36.52 -17.48
N VAL A 7 -14.47 36.50 -18.80
CA VAL A 7 -14.00 35.31 -19.52
C VAL A 7 -12.62 34.89 -19.03
N PHE A 8 -11.70 35.83 -18.82
CA PHE A 8 -10.35 35.52 -18.35
C PHE A 8 -10.32 34.99 -16.90
N ILE A 9 -11.14 35.57 -16.01
CA ILE A 9 -11.30 35.09 -14.63
C ILE A 9 -11.89 33.68 -14.61
N LYS A 10 -12.90 33.40 -15.44
CA LYS A 10 -13.49 32.07 -15.57
C LYS A 10 -12.48 31.04 -16.10
N ILE A 11 -11.63 31.41 -17.06
CA ILE A 11 -10.56 30.53 -17.55
C ILE A 11 -9.54 30.22 -16.45
N ILE A 12 -9.07 31.23 -15.70
CA ILE A 12 -8.13 31.00 -14.58
C ILE A 12 -8.77 30.14 -13.49
N SER A 13 -10.02 30.42 -13.13
CA SER A 13 -10.77 29.62 -12.15
C SER A 13 -10.90 28.16 -12.62
N MET A 14 -11.26 27.94 -13.89
CA MET A 14 -11.33 26.60 -14.48
C MET A 14 -9.96 25.91 -14.47
N PHE A 15 -8.87 26.61 -14.82
CA PHE A 15 -7.52 26.06 -14.76
C PHE A 15 -7.08 25.70 -13.34
N LEU A 16 -7.39 26.53 -12.35
CA LEU A 16 -7.13 26.25 -10.93
C LEU A 16 -7.96 25.08 -10.41
N ILE A 17 -9.23 24.99 -10.81
CA ILE A 17 -10.12 23.86 -10.50
C ILE A 17 -9.58 22.58 -11.15
N CYS A 18 -9.15 22.62 -12.42
CA CYS A 18 -8.53 21.49 -13.10
C CYS A 18 -7.17 21.09 -12.49
N TYR A 19 -6.39 22.05 -11.99
CA TYR A 19 -5.15 21.78 -11.25
C TYR A 19 -5.45 21.12 -9.89
N GLY A 20 -6.45 21.63 -9.15
CA GLY A 20 -6.93 21.04 -7.90
C GLY A 20 -7.54 19.64 -8.09
N LEU A 21 -8.24 19.40 -9.21
CA LEU A 21 -8.74 18.08 -9.60
C LEU A 21 -7.59 17.12 -9.97
N LYS A 22 -6.52 17.61 -10.62
CA LYS A 22 -5.32 16.80 -10.91
C LYS A 22 -4.53 16.42 -9.65
N THR A 23 -4.55 17.25 -8.61
CA THR A 23 -3.95 16.90 -7.31
C THR A 23 -4.82 15.96 -6.48
N ASN A 24 -6.11 15.81 -6.82
CA ASN A 24 -7.08 14.99 -6.10
C ASN A 24 -7.48 13.69 -6.83
N ALA A 25 -6.72 13.26 -7.85
CA ALA A 25 -6.68 11.83 -8.17
C ALA A 25 -5.88 11.09 -7.08
N LEU A 26 -6.31 11.22 -5.83
CA LEU A 26 -5.91 10.38 -4.72
C LEU A 26 -6.49 9.00 -5.03
N THR A 27 -5.65 8.06 -5.46
CA THR A 27 -5.95 6.65 -5.22
C THR A 27 -6.26 6.53 -3.73
N ASP A 28 -7.43 6.01 -3.36
CA ASP A 28 -7.74 5.76 -1.95
C ASP A 28 -6.63 4.86 -1.40
N ASP A 29 -5.78 5.42 -0.54
CA ASP A 29 -4.60 4.74 0.00
C ASP A 29 -5.00 3.62 0.99
N PHE A 30 -6.29 3.48 1.29
CA PHE A 30 -6.80 2.51 2.24
C PHE A 30 -7.91 1.63 1.68
N HIS A 31 -7.86 0.35 2.04
CA HIS A 31 -8.99 -0.57 1.91
C HIS A 31 -9.29 -1.14 3.28
N SER A 32 -10.56 -1.15 3.67
CA SER A 32 -10.98 -1.62 4.98
C SER A 32 -12.17 -2.57 4.90
N PHE A 33 -12.20 -3.55 5.79
CA PHE A 33 -13.32 -4.45 6.00
C PHE A 33 -13.65 -4.49 7.49
N CYS A 34 -14.92 -4.26 7.82
CA CYS A 34 -15.41 -4.18 9.19
C CYS A 34 -16.41 -5.32 9.44
N SER A 35 -16.28 -6.05 10.55
CA SER A 35 -17.14 -7.20 10.88
C SER A 35 -17.19 -7.49 12.39
N GLY A 36 -17.96 -8.50 12.81
CA GLY A 36 -18.08 -8.88 14.23
C GLY A 36 -19.12 -8.07 15.03
N GLY A 37 -19.84 -7.15 14.39
CA GLY A 37 -20.89 -6.34 15.01
C GLY A 37 -20.36 -5.22 15.92
N PRO A 38 -21.25 -4.44 16.54
CA PRO A 38 -20.87 -3.28 17.33
C PRO A 38 -20.16 -3.69 18.63
N ILE A 39 -19.21 -2.86 19.07
CA ILE A 39 -18.63 -3.00 20.41
C ILE A 39 -19.69 -2.61 21.46
N THR A 40 -19.90 -3.48 22.44
CA THR A 40 -20.85 -3.28 23.54
C THR A 40 -20.18 -3.20 24.91
N SER A 41 -18.89 -3.57 24.99
CA SER A 41 -18.11 -3.60 26.23
C SER A 41 -17.10 -2.46 26.25
N ASN A 42 -17.23 -1.56 27.22
CA ASN A 42 -16.24 -0.49 27.45
C ASN A 42 -14.85 -1.07 27.73
N THR A 43 -14.78 -2.23 28.40
CA THR A 43 -13.51 -2.92 28.65
C THR A 43 -12.86 -3.41 27.36
N TYR A 44 -13.64 -3.96 26.42
CA TYR A 44 -13.11 -4.33 25.10
C TYR A 44 -12.61 -3.10 24.34
N GLN A 45 -13.37 -2.00 24.35
CA GLN A 45 -12.95 -0.74 23.72
C GLN A 45 -11.62 -0.23 24.29
N SER A 46 -11.45 -0.24 25.62
CA SER A 46 -10.19 0.14 26.27
C SER A 46 -9.04 -0.80 25.87
N ASN A 47 -9.28 -2.12 25.86
CA ASN A 47 -8.27 -3.10 25.44
C ASN A 47 -7.89 -2.93 23.97
N LEU A 48 -8.85 -2.62 23.08
CA LEU A 48 -8.58 -2.34 21.68
C LEU A 48 -7.69 -1.10 21.50
N ASN A 49 -7.93 -0.03 22.28
CA ASN A 49 -7.08 1.16 22.25
C ASN A 49 -5.64 0.86 22.72
N VAL A 50 -5.50 0.06 23.79
CA VAL A 50 -4.19 -0.42 24.28
C VAL A 50 -3.49 -1.26 23.22
N LEU A 51 -4.21 -2.20 22.60
CA LEU A 51 -3.69 -3.06 21.53
C LEU A 51 -3.16 -2.23 20.35
N LEU A 52 -3.95 -1.28 19.83
CA LEU A 52 -3.52 -0.44 18.71
C LEU A 52 -2.28 0.39 19.07
N SER A 53 -2.20 0.86 20.31
CA SER A 53 -1.03 1.60 20.81
C SER A 53 0.21 0.71 20.89
N SER A 54 0.06 -0.53 21.37
CA SER A 54 1.12 -1.55 21.38
C SER A 54 1.63 -1.87 19.97
N LEU A 55 0.72 -2.09 19.01
CA LEU A 55 1.11 -2.34 17.62
C LEU A 55 1.95 -1.18 17.04
N THR A 56 1.57 0.07 17.30
CA THR A 56 2.35 1.24 16.85
C THR A 56 3.68 1.40 17.57
N ASN A 57 3.76 1.03 18.85
CA ASN A 57 4.98 1.14 19.67
C ASN A 57 5.94 -0.04 19.51
N SER A 58 5.51 -1.13 18.88
CA SER A 58 6.31 -2.35 18.68
C SER A 58 7.71 -2.10 18.08
N PHE A 59 7.84 -1.07 17.23
CA PHE A 59 9.11 -0.66 16.60
C PHE A 59 10.15 -0.09 17.58
N ASN A 60 9.72 0.36 18.75
CA ASN A 60 10.60 0.91 19.79
C ASN A 60 10.98 -0.16 20.83
N GLU A 61 10.09 -1.12 21.06
CA GLU A 61 10.18 -2.08 22.17
C GLU A 61 10.74 -3.44 21.73
N THR A 62 10.61 -3.79 20.46
CA THR A 62 10.95 -5.11 19.95
C THR A 62 11.61 -5.06 18.57
N ILE A 63 12.33 -6.12 18.22
CA ILE A 63 12.86 -6.28 16.86
C ILE A 63 11.74 -6.82 15.97
N VAL A 64 11.23 -5.97 15.07
CA VAL A 64 10.24 -6.34 14.06
C VAL A 64 10.91 -7.19 12.98
N ARG A 65 10.62 -8.49 12.98
CA ARG A 65 11.21 -9.45 12.03
C ARG A 65 10.27 -9.66 10.86
N ASN A 66 10.81 -9.62 9.64
CA ASN A 66 10.04 -9.81 8.40
C ASN A 66 8.79 -8.91 8.29
N GLY A 67 8.81 -7.75 8.96
CA GLY A 67 7.69 -6.81 8.96
C GLY A 67 6.43 -7.30 9.66
N TYR A 68 6.53 -8.28 10.57
CA TYR A 68 5.39 -8.86 11.29
C TYR A 68 5.47 -8.60 12.79
N TYR A 69 4.32 -8.30 13.40
CA TYR A 69 4.16 -8.26 14.85
C TYR A 69 2.71 -8.55 15.21
N ASN A 70 2.50 -9.23 16.33
CA ASN A 70 1.19 -9.45 16.92
C ASN A 70 1.21 -9.16 18.42
N ASP A 71 0.04 -8.85 18.97
CA ASP A 71 -0.13 -8.64 20.39
C ASP A 71 -1.56 -8.94 20.84
N THR A 72 -1.74 -9.09 22.15
CA THR A 72 -3.03 -9.29 22.81
C THR A 72 -3.17 -8.34 23.99
N ALA A 73 -4.25 -7.56 24.01
CA ALA A 73 -4.58 -6.71 25.14
C ALA A 73 -5.74 -7.29 25.96
N GLY A 74 -5.56 -7.33 27.28
CA GLY A 74 -6.57 -7.81 28.22
C GLY A 74 -6.72 -9.33 28.25
N ARG A 75 -7.86 -9.79 28.80
CA ARG A 75 -8.19 -11.22 28.98
C ARG A 75 -9.64 -11.48 28.60
N LYS A 76 -9.96 -12.73 28.28
CA LYS A 76 -11.34 -13.15 27.99
C LYS A 76 -12.27 -12.77 29.16
N PRO A 77 -13.50 -12.31 28.90
CA PRO A 77 -14.17 -12.24 27.59
C PRO A 77 -13.88 -10.97 26.77
N ASN A 78 -13.07 -10.04 27.28
CA ASN A 78 -12.81 -8.74 26.65
C ASN A 78 -11.42 -8.64 26.00
N ALA A 79 -10.79 -9.77 25.65
CA ALA A 79 -9.48 -9.76 25.02
C ALA A 79 -9.57 -9.17 23.60
N ALA A 80 -8.62 -8.31 23.24
CA ALA A 80 -8.44 -7.81 21.89
C ALA A 80 -7.16 -8.41 21.30
N TYR A 81 -7.28 -9.04 20.14
CA TYR A 81 -6.16 -9.65 19.41
C TYR A 81 -5.84 -8.79 18.20
N GLY A 82 -4.57 -8.52 17.93
CA GLY A 82 -4.18 -7.71 16.78
C GLY A 82 -2.83 -8.08 16.20
N MET A 83 -2.64 -7.76 14.93
CA MET A 83 -1.36 -7.91 14.25
C MET A 83 -1.23 -6.96 13.06
N TYR A 84 -0.01 -6.77 12.59
CA TYR A 84 0.26 -6.21 11.28
C TYR A 84 1.26 -7.06 10.50
N GLN A 85 1.22 -6.92 9.18
CA GLN A 85 2.20 -7.46 8.26
C GLN A 85 2.54 -6.40 7.20
N CYS A 86 3.78 -5.95 7.22
CA CYS A 86 4.39 -5.12 6.19
C CYS A 86 4.90 -5.98 5.03
N ARG A 87 4.99 -5.40 3.83
CA ARG A 87 5.57 -6.11 2.69
C ARG A 87 7.07 -6.34 2.85
N GLY A 88 7.56 -7.48 2.39
CA GLY A 88 8.96 -7.88 2.57
C GLY A 88 10.00 -7.01 1.84
N TYR A 89 9.58 -6.10 0.96
CA TYR A 89 10.45 -5.24 0.15
C TYR A 89 10.44 -3.75 0.56
N ILE A 90 9.65 -3.36 1.56
CA ILE A 90 9.62 -1.97 2.04
C ILE A 90 10.57 -1.79 3.22
N THR A 91 11.02 -0.56 3.45
CA THR A 91 11.90 -0.22 4.58
C THR A 91 11.18 -0.28 5.93
N LEU A 92 11.94 -0.36 7.02
CA LEU A 92 11.39 -0.30 8.38
C LEU A 92 10.62 1.01 8.63
N GLU A 93 11.10 2.15 8.11
CA GLU A 93 10.41 3.44 8.26
C GLU A 93 9.08 3.49 7.50
N GLU A 94 9.04 2.97 6.26
CA GLU A 94 7.79 2.87 5.50
C GLU A 94 6.80 1.94 6.19
N CYS A 95 7.29 0.84 6.75
CA CYS A 95 6.50 -0.10 7.54
C CYS A 95 5.91 0.59 8.77
N ARG A 96 6.74 1.26 9.59
CA ARG A 96 6.30 1.99 10.79
C ARG A 96 5.24 3.03 10.45
N TYR A 97 5.51 3.88 9.46
CA TYR A 97 4.56 4.91 9.04
C TYR A 97 3.24 4.33 8.55
N GLY A 98 3.29 3.21 7.81
CA GLY A 98 2.09 2.52 7.33
C GLY A 98 1.28 1.90 8.46
N VAL A 99 1.93 1.33 9.48
CA VAL A 99 1.26 0.80 10.68
C VAL A 99 0.60 1.92 11.49
N GLU A 100 1.30 3.02 11.75
CA GLU A 100 0.74 4.20 12.44
C GLU A 100 -0.47 4.77 11.69
N SER A 101 -0.35 4.91 10.37
CA SER A 101 -1.43 5.41 9.52
C SER A 101 -2.64 4.48 9.53
N ALA A 102 -2.42 3.17 9.41
CA ALA A 102 -3.46 2.16 9.44
C ALA A 102 -4.18 2.09 10.80
N ALA A 103 -3.43 2.14 11.92
CA ALA A 103 -3.98 2.09 13.27
C ALA A 103 -4.86 3.31 13.59
N LYS A 104 -4.52 4.49 13.05
CA LYS A 104 -5.34 5.69 13.17
C LYS A 104 -6.58 5.62 12.28
N GLU A 105 -6.41 5.27 11.02
CA GLU A 105 -7.46 5.30 10.00
C GLU A 105 -8.54 4.22 10.24
N VAL A 106 -8.16 3.07 10.80
CA VAL A 106 -9.13 1.96 11.03
C VAL A 106 -10.25 2.36 11.99
N LEU A 107 -9.98 3.24 12.96
CA LEU A 107 -10.99 3.73 13.90
C LEU A 107 -11.99 4.69 13.23
N LEU A 108 -11.57 5.37 12.16
CA LEU A 108 -12.42 6.26 11.37
C LEU A 108 -13.27 5.48 10.36
N ARG A 109 -12.68 4.48 9.71
CA ARG A 109 -13.36 3.68 8.66
C ARG A 109 -14.23 2.56 9.22
N CYS A 110 -13.84 2.01 10.36
CA CYS A 110 -14.57 0.95 11.06
C CYS A 110 -14.94 1.41 12.48
N PRO A 111 -15.81 2.43 12.62
CA PRO A 111 -16.16 2.95 13.93
C PRO A 111 -16.95 1.92 14.73
N ASN A 112 -16.60 1.77 16.02
CA ASN A 112 -17.33 0.98 17.00
C ASN A 112 -17.57 -0.50 16.58
N ILE A 113 -16.65 -1.13 15.85
CA ILE A 113 -16.77 -2.52 15.39
C ILE A 113 -15.80 -3.44 16.14
N LYS A 114 -16.17 -4.72 16.36
CA LYS A 114 -15.29 -5.67 17.04
C LYS A 114 -14.12 -6.17 16.20
N GLN A 115 -14.26 -6.25 14.88
CA GLN A 115 -13.24 -6.82 14.00
C GLN A 115 -13.03 -5.92 12.79
N ALA A 116 -11.77 -5.67 12.46
CA ALA A 116 -11.44 -4.93 11.26
C ALA A 116 -10.13 -5.39 10.63
N ILE A 117 -10.06 -5.21 9.32
CA ILE A 117 -8.85 -5.33 8.52
C ILE A 117 -8.72 -4.02 7.77
N ILE A 118 -7.52 -3.46 7.76
CA ILE A 118 -7.20 -2.28 6.96
C ILE A 118 -5.88 -2.49 6.24
N THR A 119 -5.78 -1.99 5.01
CA THR A 119 -4.52 -1.92 4.27
C THR A 119 -4.09 -0.47 4.10
N TYR A 120 -2.78 -0.19 4.15
CA TYR A 120 -2.21 1.09 3.72
C TYR A 120 -1.36 0.88 2.47
N LYS A 121 -1.76 1.48 1.34
CA LYS A 121 -1.11 1.43 0.02
C LYS A 121 -0.78 0.02 -0.48
N GLU A 122 -1.51 -0.99 -0.01
CA GLU A 122 -1.18 -2.42 -0.18
C GLU A 122 0.16 -2.84 0.45
N LEU A 123 0.88 -1.92 1.11
CA LEU A 123 2.21 -2.09 1.71
C LEU A 123 2.15 -2.63 3.15
N VAL A 124 1.06 -2.36 3.84
CA VAL A 124 0.81 -2.81 5.21
C VAL A 124 -0.61 -3.34 5.29
N VAL A 125 -0.80 -4.46 5.99
CA VAL A 125 -2.11 -4.90 6.48
C VAL A 125 -2.09 -4.89 8.00
N LEU A 126 -3.12 -4.30 8.62
CA LEU A 126 -3.35 -4.32 10.07
C LEU A 126 -4.71 -4.94 10.33
N LYS A 127 -4.78 -5.77 11.38
CA LYS A 127 -6.00 -6.46 11.77
C LYS A 127 -6.21 -6.42 13.26
N PHE A 128 -7.46 -6.36 13.68
CA PHE A 128 -7.86 -6.65 15.05
C PHE A 128 -9.16 -7.44 15.12
N SER A 129 -9.36 -8.17 16.21
CA SER A 129 -10.56 -8.95 16.47
C SER A 129 -10.75 -9.23 17.97
N ASP A 130 -12.00 -9.47 18.37
CA ASP A 130 -12.37 -10.02 19.68
C ASP A 130 -12.17 -11.55 19.76
N GLN A 131 -11.87 -12.19 18.63
CA GLN A 131 -11.58 -13.60 18.51
C GLN A 131 -10.12 -13.81 18.12
N LEU A 132 -9.48 -14.84 18.70
CA LEU A 132 -8.11 -15.21 18.36
C LEU A 132 -8.05 -15.70 16.90
N PHE A 133 -7.16 -15.10 16.10
CA PHE A 133 -6.98 -15.45 14.68
C PHE A 133 -5.52 -15.76 14.30
N PHE A 134 -4.59 -15.76 15.26
CA PHE A 134 -3.17 -16.03 14.98
C PHE A 134 -2.96 -17.46 14.52
N SER A 135 -2.04 -17.62 13.56
CA SER A 135 -1.67 -18.90 12.94
C SER A 135 -2.82 -19.65 12.25
N ILE A 136 -3.97 -19.00 12.05
CA ILE A 136 -5.14 -19.55 11.37
C ILE A 136 -5.17 -19.03 9.92
N MET A 137 -5.27 -19.96 8.96
CA MET A 137 -5.40 -19.61 7.55
C MET A 137 -6.81 -19.09 7.27
N GLN A 138 -6.91 -17.89 6.72
CA GLN A 138 -8.15 -17.22 6.37
C GLN A 138 -8.03 -16.58 4.98
N GLU A 139 -8.86 -17.02 4.05
CA GLU A 139 -8.93 -16.51 2.67
C GLU A 139 -9.92 -15.34 2.52
N LYS A 140 -10.74 -15.08 3.54
CA LYS A 140 -11.76 -14.02 3.52
C LYS A 140 -11.51 -12.99 4.61
N PRO A 141 -11.86 -11.70 4.39
CA PRO A 141 -12.29 -11.12 3.12
C PRO A 141 -11.17 -11.17 2.06
N LEU A 142 -11.60 -11.18 0.81
CA LEU A 142 -10.74 -11.27 -0.37
C LEU A 142 -10.92 -10.01 -1.23
N PHE A 143 -9.83 -9.29 -1.46
CA PHE A 143 -9.78 -8.18 -2.41
C PHE A 143 -9.01 -8.61 -3.65
N THR A 144 -9.72 -8.77 -4.76
CA THR A 144 -9.09 -9.01 -6.07
C THR A 144 -9.25 -7.78 -6.96
N LEU A 145 -8.12 -7.20 -7.36
CA LEU A 145 -8.04 -5.99 -8.17
C LEU A 145 -7.29 -6.33 -9.46
N PRO A 146 -8.00 -6.68 -10.56
CA PRO A 146 -7.35 -6.94 -11.84
C PRO A 146 -6.89 -5.64 -12.49
N ASN A 147 -5.82 -5.71 -13.27
CA ASN A 147 -5.46 -4.65 -14.18
C ASN A 147 -6.54 -4.57 -15.28
N ALA A 148 -7.00 -3.36 -15.58
CA ALA A 148 -8.04 -3.13 -16.59
C ALA A 148 -7.59 -3.53 -18.01
N LYS A 149 -6.27 -3.58 -18.26
CA LYS A 149 -5.70 -3.94 -19.55
C LYS A 149 -5.48 -5.45 -19.67
N SER A 150 -5.71 -5.95 -20.88
CA SER A 150 -5.40 -7.33 -21.26
C SER A 150 -4.08 -7.42 -21.99
N VAL A 151 -3.46 -8.59 -21.94
CA VAL A 151 -2.24 -8.89 -22.69
C VAL A 151 -2.55 -8.97 -24.19
N THR A 152 -1.57 -8.62 -25.03
CA THR A 152 -1.73 -8.64 -26.48
C THR A 152 -1.65 -10.06 -27.06
N ASN A 153 -0.79 -10.91 -26.49
CA ASN A 153 -0.60 -12.30 -26.90
C ASN A 153 -0.81 -13.25 -25.71
N PRO A 154 -2.04 -13.72 -25.45
CA PRO A 154 -2.34 -14.60 -24.32
C PRO A 154 -1.61 -15.95 -24.38
N ASP A 155 -1.37 -16.50 -25.57
CA ASP A 155 -0.76 -17.82 -25.75
C ASP A 155 0.72 -17.82 -25.35
N GLU A 156 1.41 -16.69 -25.55
CA GLU A 156 2.80 -16.50 -25.11
C GLU A 156 2.87 -16.10 -23.62
N PHE A 157 1.91 -15.30 -23.15
CA PHE A 157 1.89 -14.78 -21.78
C PHE A 157 1.49 -15.82 -20.74
N ASN A 158 0.39 -16.54 -20.96
CA ASN A 158 -0.23 -17.38 -19.94
C ASN A 158 0.70 -18.50 -19.43
N PRO A 159 1.47 -19.22 -20.28
CA PRO A 159 2.43 -20.22 -19.79
C PRO A 159 3.52 -19.62 -18.89
N GLN A 160 3.98 -18.41 -19.18
CA GLN A 160 4.98 -17.73 -18.35
C GLN A 160 4.38 -17.22 -17.04
N PHE A 161 3.12 -16.81 -17.03
CA PHE A 161 2.38 -16.51 -15.81
C PHE A 161 2.24 -17.76 -14.92
N ASP A 162 1.83 -18.90 -15.49
CA ASP A 162 1.67 -20.15 -14.75
C ASP A 162 3.02 -20.61 -14.15
N ARG A 163 4.14 -20.43 -14.90
CA ARG A 163 5.50 -20.66 -14.38
C ARG A 163 5.87 -19.69 -13.25
N LEU A 164 5.63 -18.39 -13.42
CA LEU A 164 5.92 -17.37 -12.42
C LEU A 164 5.20 -17.67 -11.10
N ALA A 165 3.93 -18.02 -11.19
CA ALA A 165 3.11 -18.35 -10.04
C ALA A 165 3.65 -19.57 -9.27
N ASN A 166 3.98 -20.66 -9.98
CA ASN A 166 4.55 -21.86 -9.37
C ASN A 166 5.93 -21.61 -8.74
N ASP A 167 6.80 -20.87 -9.43
CA ASP A 167 8.12 -20.52 -8.92
C ASP A 167 8.00 -19.68 -7.64
N LEU A 168 7.09 -18.69 -7.60
CA LEU A 168 6.84 -17.86 -6.41
C LEU A 168 6.34 -18.68 -5.22
N VAL A 169 5.36 -19.56 -5.42
CA VAL A 169 4.85 -20.42 -4.33
C VAL A 169 5.96 -21.33 -3.79
N SER A 170 6.78 -21.89 -4.67
CA SER A 170 7.90 -22.76 -4.31
C SER A 170 8.98 -21.99 -3.54
N GLU A 171 9.30 -20.78 -3.98
CA GLU A 171 10.31 -19.93 -3.35
C GLU A 171 9.86 -19.40 -1.99
N VAL A 172 8.58 -19.04 -1.84
CA VAL A 172 7.99 -18.71 -0.52
C VAL A 172 8.13 -19.91 0.44
N ALA A 173 7.86 -21.11 -0.06
CA ALA A 173 7.96 -22.32 0.76
C ALA A 173 9.40 -22.59 1.20
N SER A 174 10.37 -22.51 0.27
CA SER A 174 11.79 -22.71 0.59
C SER A 174 12.31 -21.65 1.56
N ASN A 175 11.94 -20.38 1.39
CA ASN A 175 12.35 -19.29 2.27
C ASN A 175 11.79 -19.48 3.70
N GLY A 176 10.56 -19.99 3.81
CA GLY A 176 9.94 -20.35 5.07
C GLY A 176 10.68 -21.47 5.81
N VAL A 177 11.15 -22.51 5.10
CA VAL A 177 11.90 -23.63 5.70
C VAL A 177 13.31 -23.18 6.11
N SER A 178 14.05 -22.53 5.22
CA SER A 178 15.45 -22.13 5.45
C SER A 178 15.66 -21.19 6.63
N SER A 179 14.61 -20.46 7.04
CA SER A 179 14.66 -19.51 8.15
C SER A 179 14.22 -20.11 9.49
N SER A 180 13.96 -21.42 9.55
CA SER A 180 13.39 -22.12 10.72
C SER A 180 14.42 -22.64 11.74
N THR A 181 15.71 -22.35 11.57
CA THR A 181 16.79 -22.89 12.41
C THR A 181 16.88 -22.31 13.82
N SER A 182 16.04 -21.33 14.19
CA SER A 182 15.90 -20.87 15.57
C SER A 182 14.64 -20.02 15.77
N SER A 183 13.70 -20.56 16.53
CA SER A 183 12.41 -19.95 16.90
C SER A 183 11.43 -19.71 15.75
N SER A 184 10.15 -19.99 15.99
CA SER A 184 9.02 -19.89 15.04
C SER A 184 8.81 -18.51 14.40
N THR A 185 9.57 -17.50 14.80
CA THR A 185 9.40 -16.07 14.47
C THR A 185 10.30 -15.54 13.35
N ASN A 186 11.21 -16.34 12.79
CA ASN A 186 12.11 -15.91 11.71
C ASN A 186 11.67 -16.33 10.30
N LYS A 187 10.53 -17.01 10.14
CA LYS A 187 10.07 -17.52 8.84
C LYS A 187 9.84 -16.39 7.85
N ARG A 188 10.59 -16.39 6.75
CA ARG A 188 10.40 -15.45 5.64
C ARG A 188 9.43 -16.06 4.63
N LEU A 189 8.14 -15.84 4.81
CA LEU A 189 7.10 -16.28 3.87
C LEU A 189 6.88 -15.24 2.76
N PHE A 190 7.93 -14.93 2.01
CA PHE A 190 7.97 -13.87 1.00
C PHE A 190 8.88 -14.25 -0.16
N ALA A 191 8.45 -13.97 -1.39
CA ALA A 191 9.27 -14.08 -2.58
C ALA A 191 8.90 -13.04 -3.63
N THR A 192 9.89 -12.73 -4.48
CA THR A 192 9.78 -11.85 -5.65
C THR A 192 10.42 -12.54 -6.83
N ARG A 193 9.83 -12.42 -8.02
CA ARG A 193 10.36 -13.05 -9.21
C ARG A 193 9.99 -12.27 -10.46
N SER A 194 10.86 -12.32 -11.46
CA SER A 194 10.54 -11.87 -12.80
C SER A 194 10.85 -12.94 -13.83
N ILE A 195 9.97 -13.11 -14.81
CA ILE A 195 10.16 -14.03 -15.93
C ILE A 195 10.01 -13.27 -17.24
N ASP A 196 10.90 -13.55 -18.19
CA ASP A 196 10.80 -13.05 -19.56
C ASP A 196 9.61 -13.70 -20.29
N VAL A 197 8.73 -12.87 -20.84
CA VAL A 197 7.68 -13.30 -21.80
C VAL A 197 8.26 -13.26 -23.20
N THR A 198 8.89 -12.13 -23.53
CA THR A 198 9.57 -11.88 -24.81
C THR A 198 10.93 -11.23 -24.52
N ARG A 199 11.73 -10.97 -25.55
CA ARG A 199 13.01 -10.25 -25.40
C ARG A 199 12.88 -8.84 -24.79
N SER A 200 11.69 -8.23 -24.84
CA SER A 200 11.44 -6.86 -24.39
C SER A 200 10.37 -6.76 -23.30
N GLN A 201 9.81 -7.87 -22.84
CA GLN A 201 8.71 -7.88 -21.87
C GLN A 201 8.95 -8.93 -20.78
N LYS A 202 8.78 -8.51 -19.53
CA LYS A 202 8.87 -9.35 -18.34
C LYS A 202 7.57 -9.28 -17.55
N ILE A 203 7.20 -10.39 -16.92
CA ILE A 203 6.22 -10.41 -15.84
C ILE A 203 6.99 -10.29 -14.53
N TYR A 204 6.60 -9.36 -13.68
CA TYR A 204 7.10 -9.23 -12.31
C TYR A 204 6.01 -9.71 -11.38
N GLY A 205 6.37 -10.57 -10.44
CA GLY A 205 5.45 -11.14 -9.47
C GLY A 205 6.02 -11.10 -8.07
N LEU A 206 5.12 -11.09 -7.11
CA LEU A 206 5.42 -11.10 -5.69
C LEU A 206 4.34 -11.87 -4.94
N ALA A 207 4.78 -12.68 -3.99
CA ALA A 207 3.93 -13.49 -3.14
C ALA A 207 4.38 -13.35 -1.68
N GLN A 208 3.41 -13.24 -0.77
CA GLN A 208 3.69 -13.12 0.66
C GLN A 208 2.57 -13.71 1.50
N CYS A 209 2.91 -14.36 2.60
CA CYS A 209 1.97 -14.74 3.66
C CYS A 209 2.26 -13.97 4.95
N THR A 210 1.30 -13.99 5.88
CA THR A 210 1.54 -13.52 7.25
C THR A 210 2.52 -14.47 7.95
N SER A 211 3.48 -13.91 8.68
CA SER A 211 4.64 -14.67 9.17
C SER A 211 4.28 -15.71 10.26
N ASP A 212 3.08 -15.65 10.82
CA ASP A 212 2.52 -16.58 11.81
C ASP A 212 2.00 -17.91 11.24
N LEU A 213 1.93 -18.03 9.92
CA LEU A 213 1.44 -19.25 9.27
C LEU A 213 2.50 -20.35 9.17
N SER A 214 2.02 -21.59 9.06
CA SER A 214 2.85 -22.70 8.61
C SER A 214 3.15 -22.56 7.12
N VAL A 215 4.25 -23.17 6.65
CA VAL A 215 4.58 -23.22 5.23
C VAL A 215 3.44 -23.85 4.43
N SER A 216 2.85 -24.94 4.95
CA SER A 216 1.71 -25.61 4.32
C SER A 216 0.52 -24.66 4.12
N ASN A 217 0.07 -24.02 5.20
CA ASN A 217 -1.06 -23.08 5.14
C ASN A 217 -0.77 -21.89 4.23
N CYS A 218 0.47 -21.38 4.26
CA CYS A 218 0.88 -20.31 3.37
C CYS A 218 0.78 -20.72 1.89
N THR A 219 1.34 -21.87 1.52
CA THR A 219 1.28 -22.35 0.12
C THR A 219 -0.13 -22.69 -0.32
N GLN A 220 -0.98 -23.20 0.57
CA GLN A 220 -2.38 -23.46 0.29
C GLN A 220 -3.13 -22.15 -0.01
N CYS A 221 -2.98 -21.15 0.84
CA CYS A 221 -3.57 -19.83 0.62
C CYS A 221 -3.13 -19.23 -0.72
N LEU A 222 -1.82 -19.21 -0.99
CA LEU A 222 -1.29 -18.63 -2.23
C LEU A 222 -1.82 -19.35 -3.47
N ARG A 223 -1.89 -20.68 -3.46
CA ARG A 223 -2.47 -21.45 -4.57
C ARG A 223 -3.94 -21.12 -4.80
N GLY A 224 -4.74 -21.04 -3.73
CA GLY A 224 -6.15 -20.68 -3.83
C GLY A 224 -6.35 -19.31 -4.51
N GLU A 225 -5.58 -18.31 -4.10
CA GLU A 225 -5.65 -16.96 -4.67
C GLU A 225 -5.15 -16.89 -6.12
N ILE A 226 -4.09 -17.62 -6.45
CA ILE A 226 -3.55 -17.70 -7.82
C ILE A 226 -4.54 -18.41 -8.75
N ASP A 227 -5.14 -19.50 -8.30
CA ASP A 227 -6.15 -20.25 -9.07
C ASP A 227 -7.38 -19.39 -9.36
N ASP A 228 -7.80 -18.59 -8.38
CA ASP A 228 -8.90 -17.66 -8.53
C ASP A 228 -8.60 -16.58 -9.58
N VAL A 229 -7.37 -16.02 -9.58
CA VAL A 229 -6.89 -15.12 -10.64
C VAL A 229 -6.88 -15.81 -12.00
N GLY A 230 -6.35 -17.03 -12.07
CA GLY A 230 -6.28 -17.82 -13.29
C GLY A 230 -7.66 -18.14 -13.88
N LYS A 231 -8.71 -18.23 -13.06
CA LYS A 231 -10.09 -18.48 -13.50
C LYS A 231 -10.82 -17.20 -13.91
N ARG A 232 -10.68 -16.11 -13.14
CA ARG A 232 -11.49 -14.89 -13.32
C ARG A 232 -10.79 -13.80 -14.15
N PHE A 233 -9.46 -13.79 -14.15
CA PHE A 233 -8.64 -12.70 -14.67
C PHE A 233 -7.49 -13.19 -15.56
N ARG A 234 -7.65 -14.37 -16.19
CA ARG A 234 -6.69 -14.91 -17.15
C ARG A 234 -6.44 -13.91 -18.29
N GLY A 235 -5.17 -13.78 -18.71
CA GLY A 235 -4.78 -12.85 -19.77
C GLY A 235 -4.85 -11.36 -19.39
N ARG A 236 -5.03 -11.00 -18.12
CA ARG A 236 -4.81 -9.61 -17.66
C ARG A 236 -3.32 -9.35 -17.50
N ILE A 237 -2.89 -8.12 -17.79
CA ILE A 237 -1.46 -7.75 -17.68
C ILE A 237 -0.97 -7.67 -16.22
N GLY A 238 -1.90 -7.73 -15.27
CA GLY A 238 -1.63 -7.69 -13.86
C GLY A 238 -2.88 -7.99 -13.05
N ALA A 239 -2.68 -8.40 -11.81
CA ALA A 239 -3.74 -8.47 -10.80
C ALA A 239 -3.11 -8.38 -9.41
N ARG A 240 -3.94 -8.01 -8.44
CA ARG A 240 -3.58 -7.94 -7.02
C ARG A 240 -4.62 -8.72 -6.26
N VAL A 241 -4.16 -9.56 -5.35
CA VAL A 241 -5.00 -10.39 -4.52
C VAL A 241 -4.54 -10.21 -3.09
N ILE A 242 -5.40 -9.65 -2.26
CA ILE A 242 -5.14 -9.42 -0.84
C ILE A 242 -6.23 -10.15 -0.08
N CYS A 243 -5.85 -11.18 0.67
CA CYS A 243 -6.74 -11.78 1.66
C CYS A 243 -6.16 -11.62 3.06
N MET A 244 -6.79 -12.25 4.05
CA MET A 244 -6.27 -12.21 5.41
C MET A 244 -4.89 -12.88 5.48
N SER A 245 -4.72 -14.07 4.94
CA SER A 245 -3.50 -14.85 5.18
C SER A 245 -2.38 -14.63 4.16
N CYS A 246 -2.71 -14.23 2.94
CA CYS A 246 -1.73 -14.09 1.87
C CYS A 246 -2.01 -12.95 0.91
N PHE A 247 -0.99 -12.66 0.11
CA PHE A 247 -0.95 -11.61 -0.90
C PHE A 247 -0.24 -12.11 -2.13
N PHE A 248 -0.82 -11.82 -3.29
CA PHE A 248 -0.23 -12.08 -4.59
C PHE A 248 -0.42 -10.86 -5.47
N ARG A 249 0.65 -10.47 -6.17
CA ARG A 249 0.59 -9.40 -7.16
C ARG A 249 1.49 -9.74 -8.33
N TYR A 250 1.00 -9.52 -9.54
CA TYR A 250 1.83 -9.52 -10.73
C TYR A 250 1.49 -8.32 -11.62
N GLU A 251 2.49 -7.81 -12.33
CA GLU A 251 2.34 -6.72 -13.31
C GLU A 251 3.45 -6.85 -14.39
N LEU A 252 3.30 -6.13 -15.50
CA LEU A 252 4.32 -6.02 -16.56
C LEU A 252 5.39 -4.94 -16.29
N TYR A 253 5.36 -4.29 -15.13
CA TYR A 253 6.34 -3.30 -14.70
C TYR A 253 6.97 -3.70 -13.36
N PRO A 254 8.20 -3.25 -13.06
CA PRO A 254 8.87 -3.59 -11.81
C PRO A 254 8.04 -3.22 -10.57
N LEU A 255 7.87 -4.19 -9.66
CA LEU A 255 7.16 -4.03 -8.39
C LEU A 255 8.09 -3.68 -7.21
N TYR A 256 9.37 -3.99 -7.37
CA TYR A 256 10.42 -3.91 -6.37
C TYR A 256 11.69 -3.42 -7.04
N LEU A 257 12.59 -2.84 -6.25
CA LEU A 257 13.93 -2.51 -6.74
C LEU A 257 14.71 -3.82 -6.94
N PRO A 258 15.47 -3.96 -8.04
CA PRO A 258 16.29 -5.14 -8.24
C PRO A 258 17.32 -5.28 -7.12
N ASP A 259 17.35 -6.47 -6.51
CA ASP A 259 18.27 -6.99 -5.48
C ASP A 259 19.17 -5.96 -4.79
N THR A 260 18.66 -5.38 -3.69
CA THR A 260 19.54 -4.96 -2.60
C THR A 260 19.63 -6.15 -1.65
N THR A 261 20.80 -6.76 -1.56
CA THR A 261 21.09 -8.04 -0.88
C THR A 261 20.89 -8.02 0.66
N SER A 262 20.27 -6.99 1.23
CA SER A 262 19.88 -6.92 2.64
C SER A 262 18.34 -6.96 2.79
N PRO A 263 17.80 -7.89 3.58
CA PRO A 263 16.40 -7.80 4.00
C PRO A 263 16.18 -6.45 4.72
N PRO A 264 15.12 -5.68 4.41
CA PRO A 264 14.85 -4.42 5.11
C PRO A 264 14.60 -4.58 6.62
N PHE A 265 14.44 -5.82 7.10
CA PHE A 265 14.15 -6.18 8.48
C PHE A 265 15.30 -6.95 9.19
N SER A 266 16.50 -7.03 8.61
CA SER A 266 17.65 -7.68 9.26
C SER A 266 18.45 -6.71 10.16
N SER A 267 18.14 -6.73 11.47
CA SER A 267 18.89 -6.16 12.61
C SER A 267 19.04 -4.63 12.75
N PRO A 268 19.16 -4.13 14.01
CA PRO A 268 19.20 -2.70 14.31
C PRO A 268 20.57 -2.12 13.98
N MET A 269 20.63 -1.27 12.96
CA MET A 269 21.76 -0.36 12.80
C MET A 269 21.45 0.90 13.61
N ILE A 270 22.19 1.12 14.69
CA ILE A 270 22.27 2.41 15.39
C ILE A 270 22.53 3.48 14.32
N PRO A 271 21.66 4.49 14.14
CA PRO A 271 21.84 5.45 13.06
C PRO A 271 22.97 6.44 13.41
N PRO A 272 23.96 6.68 12.54
CA PRO A 272 24.51 8.01 12.44
C PRO A 272 23.41 8.89 11.82
N SER A 273 22.93 9.86 12.61
CA SER A 273 22.08 10.95 12.13
C SER A 273 22.66 11.54 10.86
N THR A 274 22.10 11.18 9.71
CA THR A 274 22.28 11.91 8.47
C THR A 274 20.91 12.09 7.83
N LYS A 275 20.41 13.33 7.94
CA LYS A 275 19.20 13.78 7.27
C LYS A 275 19.39 13.62 5.75
N THR A 276 18.97 12.48 5.22
CA THR A 276 18.94 12.28 3.77
C THR A 276 17.80 13.10 3.21
N LYS A 277 18.14 14.31 2.74
CA LYS A 277 17.22 15.17 1.98
C LYS A 277 16.74 14.39 0.77
N ARG A 278 15.44 14.10 0.72
CA ARG A 278 14.72 13.57 -0.44
C ARG A 278 15.05 14.46 -1.65
N LYS A 279 15.92 14.00 -2.56
CA LYS A 279 16.22 14.72 -3.80
C LYS A 279 15.00 14.57 -4.72
N ILE A 280 14.12 15.56 -4.70
CA ILE A 280 13.06 15.70 -5.69
C ILE A 280 13.76 15.85 -7.06
N SER A 281 13.43 14.99 -8.01
CA SER A 281 13.97 15.06 -9.38
C SER A 281 13.71 16.45 -9.96
N LEU A 282 14.73 17.09 -10.54
CA LEU A 282 14.60 18.41 -11.17
C LEU A 282 13.44 18.43 -12.19
N LYS A 283 13.14 17.30 -12.85
CA LYS A 283 12.03 17.17 -13.80
C LYS A 283 10.66 17.39 -13.13
N VAL A 284 10.47 16.93 -11.90
CA VAL A 284 9.23 17.13 -11.13
C VAL A 284 9.14 18.58 -10.66
N LEU A 285 10.26 19.17 -10.24
CA LEU A 285 10.33 20.58 -9.85
C LEU A 285 9.97 21.51 -11.02
N PHE A 286 10.54 21.28 -12.22
CA PHE A 286 10.23 22.06 -13.41
C PHE A 286 8.78 21.90 -13.88
N SER A 287 8.21 20.69 -13.79
CA SER A 287 6.82 20.44 -14.19
C SER A 287 5.79 21.20 -13.34
N ILE A 288 6.15 21.63 -12.11
CA ILE A 288 5.27 22.36 -11.20
C ILE A 288 5.57 23.86 -11.23
N ILE A 289 6.85 24.25 -11.21
CA ILE A 289 7.26 25.66 -11.13
C ILE A 289 6.97 26.40 -12.44
N VAL A 290 7.28 25.80 -13.59
CA VAL A 290 7.18 26.51 -14.89
C VAL A 290 5.75 26.95 -15.20
N PRO A 291 4.70 26.10 -15.07
CA PRO A 291 3.32 26.53 -15.28
C PRO A 291 2.88 27.59 -14.27
N SER A 292 3.29 27.45 -13.00
CA SER A 292 2.91 28.37 -11.92
C SER A 292 3.45 29.78 -12.14
N VAL A 293 4.72 29.90 -12.57
CA VAL A 293 5.36 31.18 -12.87
C VAL A 293 4.70 31.85 -14.08
N ILE A 294 4.37 31.08 -15.13
CA ILE A 294 3.70 31.62 -16.34
C ILE A 294 2.31 32.17 -16.00
N VAL A 295 1.55 31.49 -15.16
CA VAL A 295 0.22 31.95 -14.72
C VAL A 295 0.36 33.26 -13.91
N VAL A 296 1.30 33.33 -12.97
CA VAL A 296 1.53 34.54 -12.15
C VAL A 296 1.95 35.74 -13.02
N LEU A 297 2.88 35.54 -13.96
CA LEU A 297 3.31 36.61 -14.86
C LEU A 297 2.18 37.10 -15.76
N SER A 298 1.35 36.18 -16.26
CA SER A 298 0.18 36.52 -17.08
C SER A 298 -0.84 37.36 -16.30
N ILE A 299 -1.05 37.05 -15.02
CA ILE A 299 -1.91 37.84 -14.12
C ILE A 299 -1.33 39.24 -13.88
N ILE A 300 -0.03 39.35 -13.61
CA ILE A 300 0.62 40.65 -13.35
C ILE A 300 0.53 41.56 -14.57
N VAL A 301 0.86 41.04 -15.76
CA VAL A 301 0.77 41.78 -17.03
C VAL A 301 -0.67 42.22 -17.29
N PHE A 302 -1.65 41.34 -17.05
CA PHE A 302 -3.06 41.68 -17.23
C PHE A 302 -3.53 42.77 -16.27
N LEU A 303 -3.19 42.67 -14.97
CA LEU A 303 -3.50 43.69 -13.97
C LEU A 303 -2.85 45.05 -14.30
N TYR A 304 -1.64 45.03 -14.85
CA TYR A 304 -0.96 46.23 -15.33
C TYR A 304 -1.73 46.90 -16.48
N PHE A 305 -2.18 46.13 -17.48
CA PHE A 305 -3.00 46.66 -18.57
C PHE A 305 -4.37 47.18 -18.09
N CYS A 306 -5.00 46.50 -17.13
CA CYS A 306 -6.23 46.97 -16.50
C CYS A 306 -6.02 48.29 -15.74
N LYS A 307 -4.90 48.46 -15.02
CA LYS A 307 -4.56 49.71 -14.33
C LYS A 307 -4.26 50.85 -15.32
N ARG A 308 -3.45 50.61 -16.36
CA ARG A 308 -3.14 51.65 -17.36
C ARG A 308 -4.38 52.14 -18.11
N LYS A 309 -5.33 51.26 -18.45
CA LYS A 309 -6.58 51.66 -19.09
C LYS A 309 -7.54 52.41 -18.15
N LYS A 310 -7.52 52.15 -16.84
CA LYS A 310 -8.28 52.95 -15.85
C LYS A 310 -7.73 54.36 -15.69
N VAL A 311 -6.42 54.55 -15.81
CA VAL A 311 -5.78 55.87 -15.78
C VAL A 311 -6.10 56.66 -17.05
N ALA A 312 -6.08 56.02 -18.23
CA ALA A 312 -6.48 56.67 -19.49
C ALA A 312 -7.94 57.15 -19.49
N LYS A 313 -8.85 56.42 -18.82
CA LYS A 313 -10.26 56.79 -18.68
C LYS A 313 -10.56 57.90 -17.67
N LYS A 314 -9.55 58.39 -16.94
CA LYS A 314 -9.69 59.45 -15.93
C LYS A 314 -9.14 60.80 -16.43
N ILE A 315 -8.64 60.83 -17.67
CA ILE A 315 -8.01 61.99 -18.33
C ILE A 315 -8.93 62.55 -19.44
N ASP A 316 -10.06 61.88 -19.72
CA ASP A 316 -11.21 62.38 -20.48
C ASP A 316 -12.39 62.63 -19.53
#